data_AF-A0A538BWR6-F1
#
_entry.id   AF-A0A538BWR6-F1
#
_cell.length_a   1.000
_cell.length_b   1.000
_cell.length_c   1.000
_cell.angle_alpha   90.00
_cell.angle_beta   90.00
_cell.angle_gamma   90.00
#
_symmetry.space_group_name_H-M   'P 1'
#
loop_
_entity.id
_entity.type
_entity.pdbx_description
1 polymer ?
#
loop_
_entity_poly.entity_id
_entity_poly.type
_entity_poly.pdbx_seq_one_letter_code
_entity_poly.pdbx_strand_id
1 'polypeptide(L)'
;MLTENPFTITYKISDRSVWADGSPITSADFDFTWKAILNTTGAYTTVGYTSIDSIDTTDPKSAVIKFKDVFVDWPDLFGGVYQGILEKAAFP
;
A
#
# COMPACT_ATOMS: atom_id res chain seq x y z
N MET A 1 10.76 -5.03 4.97
CA MET A 1 11.01 -5.82 6.20
C MET A 1 9.73 -6.58 6.52
N LEU A 2 9.84 -7.86 6.90
CA LEU A 2 8.70 -8.71 7.28
C LEU A 2 8.85 -9.10 8.76
N THR A 3 7.76 -9.03 9.51
CA THR A 3 7.63 -9.63 10.86
C THR A 3 6.41 -10.54 10.90
N GLU A 4 6.41 -11.57 11.73
CA GLU A 4 5.32 -12.57 11.76
C GLU A 4 4.27 -12.32 12.85
N ASN A 5 4.63 -11.72 13.99
CA ASN A 5 3.74 -11.49 15.13
C ASN A 5 3.85 -10.05 15.67
N PRO A 6 2.95 -9.11 15.28
CA PRO A 6 1.93 -9.26 14.25
C PRO A 6 2.55 -9.37 12.84
N PHE A 7 1.81 -9.98 11.90
CA PHE A 7 2.24 -10.08 10.51
C PHE A 7 2.30 -8.68 9.89
N THR A 8 3.51 -8.18 9.66
CA THR A 8 3.74 -6.79 9.27
C THR A 8 4.75 -6.70 8.15
N ILE A 9 4.40 -5.94 7.12
CA ILE A 9 5.27 -5.62 5.98
C ILE A 9 5.63 -4.15 6.05
N THR A 10 6.92 -3.85 6.03
CA THR A 10 7.43 -2.49 5.88
C THR A 10 8.05 -2.31 4.50
N TYR A 11 7.45 -1.44 3.70
CA TYR A 11 8.06 -0.92 2.49
C TYR A 11 8.94 0.29 2.83
N LYS A 12 10.19 0.25 2.40
CA LYS A 12 11.08 1.41 2.40
C LYS A 12 11.09 2.01 1.00
N ILE A 13 10.63 3.26 0.91
CA ILE A 13 10.44 3.97 -0.34
C ILE A 13 11.72 4.74 -0.64
N SER A 14 12.23 4.66 -1.87
CA SER A 14 13.43 5.40 -2.25
C SER A 14 13.14 6.90 -2.26
N ASP A 15 14.13 7.70 -1.85
CA ASP A 15 14.06 9.16 -1.97
C ASP A 15 13.99 9.63 -3.43
N ARG A 16 14.39 8.78 -4.38
CA ARG A 16 14.33 9.05 -5.82
C ARG A 16 13.02 8.62 -6.48
N SER A 17 12.12 7.98 -5.74
CA SER A 17 10.83 7.55 -6.25
C SER A 17 9.89 8.75 -6.38
N VAL A 18 9.55 9.08 -7.62
CA VAL A 18 8.66 10.18 -8.00
C VAL A 18 7.60 9.70 -8.99
N TRP A 19 6.45 10.35 -8.96
CA TRP A 19 5.42 10.24 -9.98
C TRP A 19 5.84 10.94 -11.27
N ALA A 20 5.05 10.77 -12.33
CA ALA A 20 5.39 11.31 -13.65
C ALA A 20 5.43 12.84 -13.68
N ASP A 21 4.70 13.51 -12.79
CA ASP A 21 4.69 14.96 -12.61
C ASP A 21 5.87 15.46 -11.74
N GLY A 22 6.68 14.55 -11.21
CA GLY A 22 7.81 14.84 -10.32
C GLY A 22 7.45 14.90 -8.84
N SER A 23 6.18 14.73 -8.46
CA SER A 23 5.77 14.69 -7.06
C SER A 23 6.34 13.42 -6.37
N PRO A 24 6.72 13.48 -5.09
CA PRO A 24 7.32 12.33 -4.41
C PRO A 24 6.30 11.22 -4.18
N ILE A 25 6.70 9.97 -4.45
CA ILE A 25 5.95 8.81 -3.95
C ILE A 25 6.15 8.72 -2.44
N THR A 26 5.06 8.54 -1.69
CA THR A 26 5.05 8.48 -0.22
C THR A 26 4.21 7.33 0.33
N SER A 27 4.36 7.06 1.62
CA SER A 27 3.54 6.07 2.34
C SER A 27 2.05 6.41 2.30
N ALA A 28 1.67 7.68 2.13
CA ALA A 28 0.28 8.10 1.96
C ALA A 28 -0.37 7.55 0.67
N ASP A 29 0.42 7.28 -0.37
CA ASP A 29 -0.08 6.66 -1.62
C ASP A 29 -0.52 5.20 -1.38
N PHE A 30 0.16 4.48 -0.48
CA PHE A 30 -0.22 3.10 -0.11
C PHE A 30 -1.55 3.07 0.65
N ASP A 31 -1.71 3.94 1.65
CA ASP A 31 -2.97 4.07 2.41
C ASP A 31 -4.13 4.52 1.52
N PHE A 32 -3.88 5.48 0.62
CA PHE A 32 -4.86 5.91 -0.36
C PHE A 32 -5.27 4.76 -1.29
N THR A 33 -4.29 4.05 -1.87
CA THR A 33 -4.54 2.90 -2.76
C THR A 33 -5.38 1.83 -2.07
N TRP A 34 -5.02 1.46 -0.83
CA TRP A 34 -5.76 0.50 -0.04
C TRP A 34 -7.22 0.91 0.15
N LYS A 35 -7.45 2.16 0.57
CA LYS A 35 -8.81 2.69 0.76
C LYS A 35 -9.57 2.81 -0.54
N ALA A 36 -8.93 3.23 -1.63
CA ALA A 36 -9.55 3.33 -2.94
C ALA A 36 -10.04 1.97 -3.43
N ILE A 37 -9.22 0.93 -3.30
CA ILE A 37 -9.58 -0.44 -3.68
C ILE A 37 -10.78 -0.95 -2.86
N LEU A 38 -10.79 -0.71 -1.54
CA LEU A 38 -11.89 -1.18 -0.69
C LEU A 38 -13.20 -0.40 -0.87
N ASN A 39 -13.14 0.86 -1.30
CA ASN A 39 -14.31 1.75 -1.34
C ASN A 39 -14.81 2.06 -2.76
N THR A 40 -14.16 1.55 -3.81
CA THR A 40 -14.58 1.77 -5.20
C THR A 40 -15.36 0.58 -5.73
N THR A 41 -16.63 0.81 -6.09
CA THR A 41 -17.45 -0.19 -6.78
C THR A 41 -16.81 -0.58 -8.12
N GLY A 42 -16.65 -1.88 -8.35
CA GLY A 42 -16.02 -2.39 -9.57
C GLY A 42 -14.50 -2.44 -9.53
N ALA A 43 -13.87 -2.28 -8.36
CA ALA A 43 -12.46 -2.61 -8.18
C ALA A 43 -12.19 -4.05 -8.68
N TYR A 44 -11.06 -4.24 -9.38
CA TYR A 44 -10.70 -5.53 -9.97
C TYR A 44 -10.69 -6.67 -8.94
N THR A 45 -10.19 -6.38 -7.73
CA THR A 45 -10.21 -7.28 -6.59
C THR A 45 -10.14 -6.50 -5.29
N THR A 46 -10.75 -7.04 -4.24
CA THR A 46 -10.55 -6.60 -2.84
C THR A 46 -9.87 -7.67 -1.99
N VAL A 47 -9.58 -8.84 -2.59
CA VAL A 47 -8.91 -9.96 -1.91
C VAL A 47 -7.52 -9.52 -1.44
N GLY A 48 -7.16 -9.91 -0.22
CA GLY A 48 -5.90 -9.51 0.44
C GLY A 48 -5.96 -8.11 1.06
N TYR A 49 -6.58 -7.13 0.39
CA TYR A 49 -6.77 -5.79 0.95
C TYR A 49 -7.71 -5.76 2.15
N THR A 50 -8.72 -6.65 2.18
CA THR A 50 -9.59 -6.82 3.34
C THR A 50 -8.88 -7.43 4.55
N SER A 51 -7.74 -8.10 4.34
CA SER A 51 -6.89 -8.69 5.39
C SER A 51 -5.94 -7.68 6.01
N ILE A 52 -5.79 -6.49 5.44
CA ILE A 52 -5.02 -5.39 6.05
C ILE A 52 -5.82 -4.83 7.25
N ASP A 53 -5.14 -4.65 8.38
CA ASP A 53 -5.69 -4.02 9.58
C ASP A 53 -5.41 -2.51 9.59
N SER A 54 -4.17 -2.12 9.28
CA SER A 54 -3.77 -0.71 9.24
C SER A 54 -2.54 -0.48 8.37
N ILE A 55 -2.43 0.72 7.81
CA ILE A 55 -1.20 1.23 7.18
C ILE A 55 -0.73 2.45 7.96
N ASP A 56 0.40 2.34 8.65
CA ASP A 56 1.06 3.48 9.28
C ASP A 56 1.87 4.25 8.23
N THR A 57 1.58 5.55 8.16
CA THR A 57 2.12 6.51 7.19
C THR A 57 2.77 7.71 7.87
N THR A 58 3.10 7.59 9.16
CA THR A 58 3.76 8.66 9.93
C THR A 58 5.10 9.08 9.34
N ASP A 59 5.83 8.15 8.74
CA ASP A 59 7.03 8.40 7.94
C ASP A 59 6.66 8.33 6.44
N PRO A 60 6.81 9.44 5.67
CA PRO A 60 6.53 9.47 4.23
C PRO A 60 7.33 8.46 3.41
N LYS A 61 8.49 7.99 3.88
CA LYS A 61 9.35 7.03 3.17
C LYS A 61 9.27 5.62 3.75
N SER A 62 8.34 5.37 4.65
CA SER A 62 8.11 4.06 5.25
C SER A 62 6.62 3.76 5.37
N ALA A 63 6.10 2.89 4.50
CA ALA A 63 4.73 2.37 4.65
C ALA A 63 4.78 1.08 5.47
N VAL A 64 4.16 1.08 6.66
CA VAL A 64 4.12 -0.08 7.56
C VAL A 64 2.71 -0.66 7.55
N ILE A 65 2.57 -1.80 6.89
CA ILE A 65 1.30 -2.49 6.66
C ILE A 65 1.17 -3.63 7.65
N LYS A 66 0.21 -3.52 8.55
CA LYS A 66 -0.13 -4.56 9.52
C LYS A 66 -1.35 -5.32 9.02
N PHE A 67 -1.27 -6.65 9.04
CA PHE A 67 -2.36 -7.54 8.64
C PHE A 67 -3.09 -8.11 9.85
N LYS A 68 -4.35 -8.51 9.65
CA LYS A 68 -5.19 -9.19 10.65
C LYS A 68 -4.73 -10.61 10.90
N ASP A 69 -4.25 -11.28 9.85
CA ASP A 69 -3.72 -12.64 9.83
C ASP A 69 -2.49 -12.71 8.93
N VAL A 70 -1.74 -13.82 8.98
CA VAL A 70 -0.63 -14.06 8.05
C VAL A 70 -1.17 -14.09 6.62
N PHE A 71 -0.57 -13.29 5.73
CA PHE A 71 -0.97 -13.21 4.32
C PHE A 71 0.24 -13.37 3.42
N VAL A 72 0.45 -14.58 2.90
CA VAL A 72 1.67 -14.94 2.15
C VAL A 72 1.77 -14.27 0.78
N ASP A 73 0.64 -13.92 0.18
CA ASP A 73 0.56 -13.28 -1.14
C ASP A 73 0.70 -11.74 -1.06
N TRP A 74 1.17 -11.21 0.08
CA TRP A 74 1.40 -9.78 0.28
C TRP A 74 2.24 -9.08 -0.80
N PRO A 75 3.21 -9.72 -1.51
CA PRO A 75 3.99 -9.03 -2.54
C PRO A 75 3.14 -8.55 -3.72
N ASP A 76 1.99 -9.17 -3.96
CA ASP A 76 1.14 -8.83 -5.10
C ASP A 76 0.25 -7.60 -4.87
N LEU A 77 0.13 -7.12 -3.62
CA LEU A 77 -0.82 -6.07 -3.26
C LEU A 77 -0.40 -4.65 -3.68
N PHE A 78 0.88 -4.34 -3.83
CA PHE A 78 1.33 -2.95 -4.06
C PHE A 78 2.48 -2.83 -5.07
N GLY A 79 2.48 -3.69 -6.10
CA GLY A 79 3.52 -3.67 -7.14
C GLY A 79 3.86 -5.02 -7.76
N GLY A 80 3.09 -6.07 -7.47
CA GLY A 80 3.21 -7.36 -8.15
C GLY A 80 2.44 -7.39 -9.48
N VAL A 81 2.00 -8.57 -9.90
CA VAL A 81 1.44 -8.78 -11.25
C VAL A 81 0.10 -8.08 -11.45
N TYR A 82 -0.69 -7.95 -10.39
CA TYR A 82 -2.11 -7.61 -10.50
C TYR A 82 -2.47 -6.19 -10.09
N GLN A 83 -1.60 -5.49 -9.34
CA GLN A 83 -1.91 -4.18 -8.75
C GLN A 83 -0.67 -3.30 -8.62
N GLY A 84 -0.89 -2.00 -8.70
CA GLY A 84 0.11 -0.96 -8.43
C GLY A 84 -0.30 -0.08 -7.26
N ILE A 85 0.36 1.06 -7.12
CA ILE A 85 -0.05 2.15 -6.23
C ILE A 85 -0.66 3.28 -7.05
N LEU A 86 -1.58 4.01 -6.44
CA LEU A 86 -2.24 5.19 -6.98
C LEU A 86 -1.61 6.46 -6.39
N GLU A 87 -1.39 7.45 -7.24
CA GLU A 87 -0.93 8.77 -6.83
C GLU A 87 -2.04 9.51 -6.08
N LYS A 88 -1.97 9.57 -4.76
CA LYS A 88 -3.00 10.23 -3.94
C LYS A 88 -3.25 11.66 -4.39
N ALA A 89 -2.19 12.39 -4.72
CA ALA A 89 -2.25 13.79 -5.12
C ALA A 89 -3.02 14.05 -6.42
N ALA A 90 -3.21 13.02 -7.26
CA ALA A 90 -3.98 13.10 -8.48
C ALA A 90 -5.51 13.02 -8.25
N PHE A 91 -5.96 12.80 -7.01
CA PHE A 91 -7.36 12.67 -6.63
C PHE A 91 -7.80 13.81 -5.69
N PRO A 92 -9.07 14.25 -5.78
CA PRO A 92 -9.61 15.35 -4.98
C PRO A 92 -9.80 15.00 -3.49
#